data_AF-A0A0F3GJ90-F1
#
_entry.id   AF-A0A0F3GJ90-F1
#
_cell.length_a   1.000
_cell.length_b   1.000
_cell.length_c   1.000
_cell.angle_alpha   90.00
_cell.angle_beta   90.00
_cell.angle_gamma   90.00
#
_symmetry.space_group_name_H-M   'P 1'
#
loop_
_entity.id
_entity.type
_entity.pdbx_description
1 polymer ?
#
loop_
_entity_poly.entity_id
_entity_poly.type
_entity_poly.pdbx_seq_one_letter_code
_entity_poly.pdbx_strand_id
1 'polypeptide(L)'
;MSLMHGKLYNSPDLSTISPHEYISELVGELLSSYKLYYSSPNIDIEVDTEDLDINLMLPCALIINELISNALRHAFTKDQK
;
A
#
# COMPACT_ATOMS: atom_id res chain seq x y z
N MET A 1 -10.78 -6.72 2.89
CA MET A 1 -10.04 -7.79 2.18
C MET A 1 -9.45 -7.17 0.92
N SER A 2 -8.16 -6.84 0.91
CA SER A 2 -7.50 -6.23 -0.26
C SER A 2 -7.14 -7.30 -1.29
N LEU A 3 -7.27 -6.97 -2.58
CA LEU A 3 -6.89 -7.79 -3.75
C LEU A 3 -5.43 -8.28 -3.69
N MET A 4 -4.59 -7.53 -2.99
CA MET A 4 -3.18 -7.85 -2.74
C MET A 4 -2.96 -9.17 -2.00
N HIS A 5 -3.86 -9.57 -1.09
CA HIS A 5 -3.72 -10.85 -0.38
C HIS A 5 -3.77 -12.06 -1.33
N GLY A 6 -4.51 -11.97 -2.44
CA GLY A 6 -4.60 -13.05 -3.41
C GLY A 6 -3.38 -13.14 -4.34
N LYS A 7 -2.72 -12.00 -4.62
CA LYS A 7 -1.50 -11.95 -5.44
C LYS A 7 -0.30 -12.56 -4.70
N LEU A 8 -0.21 -12.32 -3.39
CA LEU A 8 0.86 -12.89 -2.55
C LEU A 8 0.80 -14.42 -2.42
N TYR A 9 -0.30 -15.09 -2.75
CA TYR A 9 -0.41 -16.55 -2.67
C TYR A 9 -0.13 -17.29 -3.99
N ASN A 10 -0.07 -16.57 -5.13
CA ASN A 10 -0.04 -17.18 -6.47
C ASN A 10 1.32 -17.14 -7.19
N SER A 11 2.39 -16.63 -6.57
CA SER A 11 3.73 -16.68 -7.17
C SER A 11 4.44 -18.00 -6.83
N PRO A 12 5.15 -18.65 -7.76
CA PRO A 12 5.79 -19.94 -7.51
C PRO A 12 7.06 -19.89 -6.64
N ASP A 13 7.60 -18.69 -6.35
CA ASP A 13 8.87 -18.46 -5.62
C ASP A 13 8.69 -17.67 -4.29
N LEU A 14 7.54 -17.80 -3.62
CA LEU A 14 7.07 -16.99 -2.47
C LEU A 14 7.78 -17.22 -1.12
N SER A 15 9.09 -17.33 -1.04
CA SER A 15 9.75 -17.30 0.27
C SER A 15 9.81 -15.88 0.83
N THR A 16 9.96 -14.88 -0.02
CA THR A 16 10.17 -13.48 0.39
C THR A 16 9.46 -12.50 -0.54
N ILE A 17 9.15 -11.31 -0.04
CA ILE A 17 8.44 -10.23 -0.73
C ILE A 17 9.19 -8.93 -0.50
N SER A 18 9.42 -8.17 -1.58
CA SER A 18 9.94 -6.81 -1.48
C SER A 18 8.89 -5.86 -0.90
N PRO A 19 9.11 -5.26 0.28
CA PRO A 19 8.16 -4.31 0.84
C PRO A 19 8.05 -3.06 -0.03
N HIS A 20 9.14 -2.65 -0.68
CA HIS A 20 9.16 -1.49 -1.56
C HIS A 20 8.21 -1.64 -2.75
N GLU A 21 8.29 -2.77 -3.45
CA GLU A 21 7.41 -3.06 -4.59
C GLU A 21 5.95 -3.15 -4.13
N TYR A 22 5.70 -3.87 -3.03
CA TYR A 22 4.37 -4.02 -2.47
C TYR A 22 3.72 -2.67 -2.12
N ILE A 23 4.43 -1.82 -1.38
CA ILE A 23 3.93 -0.51 -0.94
C ILE A 23 3.67 0.38 -2.15
N SER A 24 4.57 0.37 -3.14
CA SER A 24 4.43 1.17 -4.36
C SER A 24 3.19 0.77 -5.16
N GLU A 25 2.95 -0.53 -5.34
CA GLU A 25 1.75 -1.01 -6.03
C GLU A 25 0.47 -0.69 -5.24
N LEU A 26 0.49 -0.88 -3.92
CA LEU A 26 -0.63 -0.56 -3.04
C LEU A 26 -1.01 0.93 -3.08
N VAL A 27 -0.02 1.82 -3.00
CA VAL A 27 -0.26 3.27 -3.10
C VAL A 27 -0.88 3.62 -4.45
N GLY A 28 -0.36 3.04 -5.55
CA GLY A 28 -0.92 3.23 -6.89
C GLY A 28 -2.38 2.79 -6.98
N GLU A 29 -2.70 1.58 -6.51
CA GLU A 29 -4.06 1.05 -6.45
C GLU A 29 -4.98 1.97 -5.63
N LEU A 30 -4.56 2.38 -4.44
CA LEU A 30 -5.36 3.25 -3.58
C LEU A 30 -5.59 4.62 -4.21
N LEU A 31 -4.56 5.30 -4.71
CA LEU A 31 -4.71 6.60 -5.37
C LEU A 31 -5.67 6.53 -6.56
N SER A 32 -5.58 5.47 -7.37
CA SER A 32 -6.49 5.25 -8.49
C SER A 32 -7.94 5.07 -8.03
N SER A 33 -8.15 4.38 -6.90
CA SER A 33 -9.47 4.11 -6.33
C SER A 33 -10.13 5.35 -5.71
N TYR A 34 -9.34 6.19 -5.02
CA TYR A 34 -9.85 7.38 -4.33
C TYR A 34 -10.11 8.56 -5.25
N LYS A 35 -9.83 8.44 -6.57
CA LYS A 35 -10.22 9.43 -7.59
C LYS A 35 -9.87 10.87 -7.15
N LEU A 36 -8.65 11.06 -6.63
CA LEU A 36 -8.16 12.34 -6.13
C LEU A 36 -7.87 13.29 -7.31
N TYR A 37 -8.93 13.77 -7.97
CA TYR A 37 -8.89 14.55 -9.21
C TYR A 37 -8.41 15.99 -9.03
N TYR A 38 -8.34 16.51 -7.79
CA TYR A 38 -8.10 17.95 -7.56
C TYR A 38 -6.88 18.30 -6.71
N SER A 39 -6.30 17.33 -6.00
CA SER A 39 -5.07 17.49 -5.23
C SER A 39 -4.40 16.12 -5.11
N SER A 40 -3.66 15.70 -6.13
CA SER A 40 -2.86 14.48 -6.00
C SER A 40 -1.76 14.74 -4.96
N PRO A 41 -1.66 13.92 -3.90
CA PRO A 41 -0.58 14.06 -2.94
C PRO A 41 0.76 13.85 -3.63
N ASN A 42 1.77 14.59 -3.21
CA ASN A 42 3.14 14.20 -3.52
C ASN A 42 3.46 12.95 -2.70
N ILE A 43 3.84 11.87 -3.39
CA ILE A 43 4.14 10.59 -2.77
C ILE A 43 5.64 10.36 -2.87
N ASP A 44 6.24 10.11 -1.71
CA ASP A 44 7.61 9.66 -1.58
C ASP A 44 7.59 8.35 -0.79
N ILE A 45 8.26 7.32 -1.33
CA ILE A 45 8.28 5.97 -0.77
C ILE A 45 9.74 5.60 -0.52
N GLU A 46 10.14 5.68 0.74
CA GLU A 46 11.46 5.25 1.20
C GLU A 46 11.31 3.97 2.02
N VAL A 47 12.05 2.94 1.64
CA VAL A 47 12.05 1.64 2.30
C VAL A 47 13.50 1.20 2.48
N ASP A 48 13.93 1.14 3.73
CA ASP A 48 15.27 0.68 4.14
C ASP A 48 15.16 -0.69 4.82
N THR A 49 14.53 -1.63 4.12
CA THR A 49 14.31 -2.99 4.60
C THR A 49 14.57 -3.96 3.46
N GLU A 50 15.24 -5.07 3.77
CA GLU A 50 15.40 -6.21 2.86
C GLU A 50 14.05 -6.91 2.58
N ASP A 51 14.06 -7.84 1.62
CA ASP A 51 12.89 -8.65 1.32
C ASP A 51 12.44 -9.46 2.54
N LEU A 52 11.14 -9.44 2.81
CA LEU A 52 10.56 -10.02 4.01
C LEU A 52 9.91 -11.36 3.71
N ASP A 53 10.05 -12.32 4.64
CA ASP A 53 9.29 -13.56 4.60
C ASP A 53 7.78 -13.27 4.55
N ILE A 54 7.06 -14.05 3.75
CA ILE A 54 5.61 -13.87 3.55
C ILE A 54 4.81 -13.87 4.85
N ASN A 55 5.22 -14.66 5.85
CA ASN A 55 4.55 -14.72 7.15
C ASN A 55 4.69 -13.41 7.94
N LEU A 56 5.76 -12.65 7.72
CA LEU A 56 5.94 -11.33 8.30
C LEU A 56 5.33 -10.23 7.43
N MET A 57 5.42 -10.37 6.11
CA MET A 57 4.87 -9.39 5.18
C MET A 57 3.34 -9.31 5.25
N LEU A 58 2.66 -10.43 5.46
CA LEU A 58 1.19 -10.47 5.50
C LEU A 58 0.56 -9.58 6.60
N PRO A 59 0.99 -9.63 7.88
CA PRO A 59 0.50 -8.68 8.88
C PRO A 59 0.97 -7.25 8.61
N CYS A 60 2.19 -7.04 8.10
CA CYS A 60 2.69 -5.70 7.73
C CYS A 60 1.83 -5.07 6.64
N ALA A 61 1.48 -5.83 5.60
CA ALA A 61 0.62 -5.43 4.49
C ALA A 61 -0.73 -4.88 4.97
N LEU A 62 -1.36 -5.54 5.94
CA LEU A 62 -2.61 -5.08 6.53
C LEU A 62 -2.43 -3.74 7.26
N ILE A 63 -1.41 -3.63 8.11
CA ILE A 63 -1.13 -2.40 8.86
C ILE A 63 -0.87 -1.24 7.90
N ILE A 64 -0.01 -1.45 6.91
CA ILE A 64 0.33 -0.46 5.88
C ILE A 64 -0.92 -0.03 5.10
N ASN A 65 -1.77 -0.98 4.69
CA ASN A 65 -3.01 -0.68 4.00
C ASN A 65 -3.93 0.23 4.82
N GLU A 66 -4.13 -0.06 6.10
CA GLU A 66 -4.97 0.76 6.97
C GLU A 66 -4.36 2.14 7.20
N LEU A 67 -3.05 2.24 7.40
CA LEU A 67 -2.35 3.52 7.56
C LEU A 67 -2.51 4.41 6.33
N ILE A 68 -2.21 3.89 5.14
CA ILE A 68 -2.29 4.65 3.88
C ILE A 68 -3.75 4.98 3.55
N SER A 69 -4.66 4.01 3.67
CA SER A 69 -6.09 4.24 3.41
C SER A 69 -6.68 5.31 4.33
N ASN A 70 -6.31 5.31 5.61
CA ASN A 70 -6.77 6.33 6.55
C ASN A 70 -6.15 7.70 6.24
N ALA A 71 -4.85 7.75 5.94
CA ALA A 71 -4.21 9.00 5.52
C ALA A 71 -4.91 9.59 4.28
N LEU A 72 -5.14 8.78 3.24
CA LEU A 72 -5.82 9.22 2.02
C LEU A 72 -7.25 9.70 2.29
N ARG A 73 -8.00 8.96 3.12
CA ARG A 73 -9.40 9.26 3.44
C ARG A 73 -9.57 10.51 4.29
N HIS A 74 -8.63 10.80 5.19
CA HIS A 74 -8.81 11.87 6.18
C HIS A 74 -7.94 13.10 5.94
N ALA A 75 -6.77 12.95 5.33
CA ALA A 75 -5.85 14.09 5.10
C ALA A 75 -6.19 14.90 3.84
N PHE A 76 -6.92 14.33 2.87
CA PHE A 76 -7.19 14.95 1.57
C PHE A 76 -8.67 15.22 1.27
N THR A 77 -9.53 15.17 2.30
CA THR A 77 -10.91 15.66 2.20
C THR A 77 -10.92 17.18 2.06
N LYS A 78 -11.23 17.69 0.86
CA LYS A 78 -11.61 19.09 0.68
C LYS A 78 -12.95 19.35 1.39
N ASP A 79 -12.91 19.93 2.59
CA ASP A 79 -13.74 21.07 3.05
C ASP A 79 -13.40 21.45 4.52
N GLN A 80 -12.23 22.06 4.75
CA GLN A 80 -11.97 22.88 5.94
C GLN A 80 -11.45 24.24 5.48
N LYS A 81 -12.28 24.96 4.72
CA LYS A 81 -12.29 26.43 4.67
C LYS A 81 -13.59 26.95 4.10
#